data_AF-A0A847N8T8-F1
#
_entry.id   AF-A0A847N8T8-F1
#
_cell.length_a   1.000
_cell.length_b   1.000
_cell.length_c   1.000
_cell.angle_alpha   90.00
_cell.angle_beta   90.00
_cell.angle_gamma   90.00
#
_symmetry.space_group_name_H-M   'P 1'
#
loop_
_entity.id
_entity.type
_entity.pdbx_description
1 polymer ?
#
loop_
_entity_poly.entity_id
_entity_poly.type
_entity_poly.pdbx_seq_one_letter_code
_entity_poly.pdbx_strand_id
1 'polypeptide(L)'
;MSILVVYWTGTGNTEIMAEQIYEGILSTGQEAVLKSVEQITVEAALEFDKIAFGCPSMGIENLEEDDFEPFFEEIETQLGDKKIILFGSYGWGDGEWMDAWE
;
A
#
# COMPACT_ATOMS: atom_id res chain seq x y z
N MET A 1 -16.15 -9.93 -2.84
CA MET A 1 -14.74 -9.69 -3.15
C MET A 1 -14.27 -8.61 -2.19
N SER A 2 -13.26 -8.91 -1.40
CA SER A 2 -12.70 -7.97 -0.41
C SER A 2 -11.40 -7.38 -0.94
N ILE A 3 -11.25 -6.06 -0.80
CA ILE A 3 -10.07 -5.31 -1.24
C ILE A 3 -9.37 -4.76 0.01
N LEU A 4 -8.09 -5.07 0.18
CA LEU A 4 -7.26 -4.42 1.18
C LEU A 4 -6.66 -3.14 0.61
N VAL A 5 -6.74 -2.04 1.35
CA VAL A 5 -5.91 -0.86 1.18
C VAL A 5 -4.97 -0.82 2.39
N VAL A 6 -3.71 -1.14 2.17
CA VAL A 6 -2.67 -1.15 3.21
C VAL A 6 -1.64 -0.06 2.90
N TYR A 7 -1.24 0.69 3.92
CA TYR A 7 -0.31 1.79 3.73
C TYR A 7 0.64 2.00 4.91
N TRP A 8 1.73 2.71 4.66
CA TRP A 8 2.51 3.39 5.68
C TRP A 8 2.43 4.91 5.50
N THR A 9 2.52 5.66 6.59
CA THR A 9 2.60 7.12 6.54
C THR A 9 3.42 7.68 7.69
N GLY A 10 4.25 8.69 7.39
CA GLY A 10 4.96 9.46 8.41
C GLY A 10 4.20 10.71 8.86
N THR A 11 3.60 11.44 7.92
CA THR A 11 2.96 12.75 8.16
C THR A 11 1.51 12.84 7.69
N GLY A 12 0.91 11.73 7.25
CA GLY A 12 -0.51 11.63 6.89
C GLY A 12 -0.84 11.79 5.41
N ASN A 13 0.10 12.20 4.55
CA ASN A 13 -0.20 12.41 3.13
C ASN A 13 -0.66 11.12 2.42
N THR A 14 0.10 10.03 2.56
CA THR A 14 -0.25 8.72 1.99
C THR A 14 -1.50 8.12 2.65
N GLU A 15 -1.74 8.40 3.93
CA GLU A 15 -2.97 8.00 4.62
C GLU A 15 -4.21 8.66 4.01
N ILE A 16 -4.17 9.97 3.77
CA ILE A 16 -5.25 10.69 3.09
C ILE A 16 -5.50 10.08 1.70
N MET A 17 -4.44 9.72 0.96
CA MET A 17 -4.60 9.01 -0.32
C MET A 17 -5.27 7.65 -0.13
N ALA A 18 -4.87 6.88 0.87
CA ALA A 18 -5.43 5.57 1.19
C ALA A 18 -6.91 5.65 1.56
N GLU A 19 -7.29 6.65 2.37
CA GLU A 19 -8.69 6.94 2.72
C GLU A 19 -9.53 7.26 1.47
N GLN A 20 -9.01 8.10 0.56
CA GLN A 20 -9.72 8.44 -0.68
C GLN A 20 -9.84 7.24 -1.64
N ILE A 21 -8.82 6.39 -1.73
CA ILE A 21 -8.89 5.13 -2.49
C ILE A 21 -9.93 4.20 -1.87
N TYR A 22 -9.93 4.05 -0.55
CA TYR A 22 -10.89 3.25 0.20
C TYR A 22 -12.33 3.72 -0.03
N GLU A 23 -12.61 5.01 0.13
CA GLU A 23 -13.93 5.61 -0.14
C GLU A 23 -14.34 5.40 -1.61
N GLY A 24 -13.40 5.56 -2.53
CA GLY A 24 -13.59 5.29 -3.96
C GLY A 24 -14.04 3.85 -4.22
N ILE A 25 -13.39 2.86 -3.61
CA ILE A 25 -13.78 1.44 -3.72
C ILE A 25 -15.20 1.23 -3.17
N LEU A 26 -15.48 1.74 -1.96
CA LEU A 26 -16.80 1.60 -1.34
C LEU A 26 -17.92 2.21 -2.19
N SER A 27 -17.66 3.35 -2.83
CA SER A 27 -18.64 4.02 -3.72
C SER A 27 -19.08 3.16 -4.91
N THR A 28 -18.29 2.14 -5.28
CA THR A 28 -18.63 1.17 -6.33
C THR A 28 -19.52 0.01 -5.83
N GLY A 29 -19.81 -0.05 -4.52
CA GLY A 29 -20.53 -1.15 -3.88
C GLY A 29 -19.66 -2.39 -3.60
N GLN A 30 -18.33 -2.27 -3.73
CA GLN A 30 -17.38 -3.31 -3.34
C GLN A 30 -17.01 -3.18 -1.86
N GLU A 31 -16.57 -4.29 -1.26
CA GLU A 31 -16.09 -4.32 0.12
C GLU A 31 -14.59 -4.00 0.17
N ALA A 32 -14.20 -3.14 1.11
CA ALA A 32 -12.81 -2.79 1.34
C ALA A 32 -12.47 -2.75 2.83
N VAL A 33 -11.19 -2.91 3.14
CA VAL A 33 -10.60 -2.72 4.47
C VAL A 33 -9.41 -1.78 4.34
N LEU A 34 -9.32 -0.80 5.23
CA LEU A 34 -8.21 0.15 5.32
C LEU A 34 -7.37 -0.16 6.56
N LYS A 35 -6.05 -0.31 6.39
CA LYS A 35 -5.11 -0.62 7.48
C LYS A 35 -3.77 0.09 7.28
N SER A 36 -3.16 0.56 8.36
CA SER A 36 -1.71 0.80 8.34
C SER A 36 -0.97 -0.54 8.37
N VAL A 37 0.27 -0.58 7.87
CA VAL A 37 1.08 -1.80 7.82
C VAL A 37 1.30 -2.41 9.22
N GLU A 38 1.45 -1.57 10.24
CA GLU A 38 1.56 -1.98 11.64
C GLU A 38 0.31 -2.70 12.21
N GLN A 39 -0.84 -2.56 11.53
CA GLN A 39 -2.12 -3.10 12.00
C GLN A 39 -2.53 -4.40 11.32
N ILE A 40 -1.68 -4.97 10.47
CA ILE A 40 -1.99 -6.18 9.70
C ILE A 40 -0.76 -7.07 9.54
N THR A 41 -0.97 -8.39 9.56
CA THR A 41 0.10 -9.36 9.24
C THR A 41 0.02 -9.77 7.78
N VAL A 42 1.11 -10.32 7.24
CA VAL A 42 1.16 -10.83 5.87
C VAL A 42 0.10 -11.90 5.63
N GLU A 43 -0.12 -12.81 6.58
CA GLU A 43 -1.12 -13.87 6.44
C GLU A 43 -2.54 -13.29 6.30
N ALA A 44 -2.88 -12.30 7.13
CA ALA A 44 -4.19 -11.63 7.06
C ALA A 44 -4.34 -10.84 5.76
N ALA A 45 -3.28 -10.21 5.26
CA ALA A 45 -3.31 -9.47 4.00
C ALA A 45 -3.53 -10.40 2.79
N LEU A 46 -3.01 -11.62 2.82
CA LEU A 46 -3.16 -12.59 1.75
C LEU A 46 -4.59 -13.13 1.59
N GLU A 47 -5.43 -13.04 2.63
CA GLU A 47 -6.85 -13.44 2.59
C GLU A 47 -7.72 -12.56 1.68
N PHE A 48 -7.25 -11.35 1.32
CA PHE A 48 -7.99 -10.42 0.47
C PHE A 48 -7.84 -10.76 -1.02
N ASP A 49 -8.89 -10.54 -1.82
CA ASP A 49 -8.87 -10.86 -3.26
C ASP A 49 -7.96 -9.92 -4.07
N LYS A 50 -7.79 -8.68 -3.59
CA LYS A 50 -6.99 -7.62 -4.21
C LYS A 50 -6.35 -6.77 -3.12
N ILE A 51 -5.19 -6.18 -3.41
CA ILE A 51 -4.46 -5.35 -2.44
C ILE A 51 -3.97 -4.06 -3.11
N ALA A 52 -4.22 -2.92 -2.49
CA ALA A 52 -3.57 -1.66 -2.81
C ALA A 52 -2.53 -1.36 -1.73
N PHE A 53 -1.29 -1.14 -2.15
CA PHE A 53 -0.14 -0.88 -1.29
C PHE A 53 0.24 0.61 -1.38
N GLY A 54 0.37 1.25 -0.22
CA GLY A 54 0.64 2.68 -0.10
C GLY A 54 1.92 2.98 0.65
N CYS A 55 2.94 3.55 0.00
CA CYS A 55 4.15 4.01 0.69
C CYS A 55 4.64 5.34 0.10
N PRO A 56 4.90 6.38 0.91
CA PRO A 56 5.56 7.58 0.42
C PRO A 56 7.01 7.28 0.02
N SER A 57 7.57 8.14 -0.84
CA SER A 57 9.03 8.22 -1.04
C SER A 57 9.71 8.63 0.27
N MET A 58 10.69 7.83 0.70
CA MET A 58 11.51 8.06 1.90
C MET A 58 12.99 8.17 1.52
N GLY A 59 13.76 8.89 2.34
CA GLY A 59 15.20 9.04 2.15
C GLY A 59 15.56 9.65 0.78
N ILE A 60 16.16 8.82 -0.09
CA ILE A 60 16.55 9.17 -1.46
C ILE A 60 15.77 8.24 -2.41
N GLU A 61 14.48 8.50 -2.56
CA GLU A 61 13.59 7.75 -3.47
C GLU A 61 13.54 6.23 -3.17
N ASN A 62 13.34 5.87 -1.90
CA ASN A 62 13.12 4.50 -1.45
C ASN A 62 11.74 4.30 -0.81
N LEU A 63 11.37 3.04 -0.59
CA LEU A 63 10.30 2.69 0.34
C LEU A 63 10.71 3.01 1.79
N GLU A 64 9.75 2.96 2.69
CA GLU A 64 10.02 3.10 4.11
C GLU A 64 10.63 1.80 4.66
N GLU A 65 11.81 1.92 5.27
CA GLU A 65 12.73 0.79 5.51
C GLU A 65 12.43 0.01 6.80
N ASP A 66 11.75 0.61 7.80
CA ASP A 66 11.59 -0.02 9.11
C ASP A 66 10.35 -0.92 9.19
N ASP A 67 9.23 -0.52 8.59
CA ASP A 67 7.94 -1.24 8.69
C ASP A 67 7.40 -1.69 7.33
N PHE A 68 7.42 -0.80 6.32
CA PHE A 68 6.74 -1.07 5.06
C PHE A 68 7.52 -2.01 4.14
N GLU A 69 8.81 -1.73 3.91
CA GLU A 69 9.67 -2.55 3.05
C GLU A 69 9.77 -4.00 3.57
N PRO A 70 10.02 -4.26 4.88
CA PRO A 70 10.02 -5.63 5.40
C PRO A 70 8.70 -6.37 5.18
N PHE A 71 7.56 -5.70 5.37
CA PHE A 71 6.24 -6.26 5.12
C PHE A 71 6.04 -6.58 3.62
N PHE A 72 6.49 -5.69 2.74
CA PHE A 72 6.34 -5.85 1.30
C PHE A 72 7.22 -6.98 0.75
N GLU A 73 8.50 -7.04 1.15
CA GLU A 73 9.43 -8.12 0.79
C GLU A 73 8.90 -9.51 1.22
N GLU A 74 8.21 -9.59 2.36
CA GLU A 74 7.64 -10.85 2.82
C GLU A 74 6.41 -11.27 1.98
N ILE A 75 5.52 -10.32 1.67
CA ILE A 75 4.27 -10.64 0.95
C ILE A 75 4.45 -10.80 -0.56
N GLU A 76 5.40 -10.10 -1.18
CA GLU A 76 5.53 -10.04 -2.65
C GLU A 76 5.67 -11.43 -3.30
N THR A 77 6.43 -12.31 -2.65
CA THR A 77 6.68 -13.68 -3.13
C THR A 77 5.45 -14.59 -3.06
N GLN A 78 4.40 -14.14 -2.38
CA GLN A 78 3.17 -14.89 -2.09
C GLN A 78 1.95 -14.32 -2.82
N LEU A 79 2.10 -13.22 -3.57
CA LEU A 79 0.99 -12.56 -4.27
C LEU A 79 0.45 -13.35 -5.48
N GLY A 80 1.29 -14.12 -6.16
CA GLY A 80 0.89 -14.89 -7.35
C GLY A 80 0.23 -14.00 -8.43
N ASP A 81 -0.93 -14.39 -8.93
CA ASP A 81 -1.71 -13.63 -9.93
C ASP A 81 -2.64 -12.57 -9.32
N LYS A 82 -2.49 -12.25 -8.03
CA LYS A 82 -3.35 -11.29 -7.34
C LYS A 82 -3.18 -9.91 -7.96
N LYS A 83 -4.30 -9.25 -8.28
CA LYS A 83 -4.25 -7.87 -8.81
C LYS A 83 -3.88 -6.91 -7.69
N ILE A 84 -2.83 -6.15 -7.92
CA ILE A 84 -2.34 -5.14 -6.99
C ILE A 84 -2.38 -3.74 -7.58
N ILE A 85 -2.32 -2.74 -6.70
CA ILE A 85 -2.15 -1.32 -7.03
C ILE A 85 -1.05 -0.79 -6.12
N LEU A 86 -0.16 0.04 -6.66
CA LEU A 86 0.86 0.77 -5.89
C LEU A 86 0.48 2.26 -5.87
N PHE A 87 0.64 2.92 -4.73
CA PHE A 87 0.43 4.35 -4.59
C PHE A 87 1.34 4.96 -3.52
N GLY A 88 1.52 6.27 -3.56
CA GLY A 88 2.40 6.95 -2.61
C GLY A 88 2.44 8.45 -2.84
N SER A 89 2.77 9.19 -1.79
CA SER A 89 3.08 10.62 -1.89
C SER A 89 4.59 10.85 -2.00
N TYR A 90 4.99 11.91 -2.69
CA TYR A 90 6.38 12.32 -2.81
C TYR A 90 6.49 13.84 -2.87
N GLY A 91 7.69 14.33 -2.58
CA GLY A 91 7.98 15.76 -2.48
C GLY A 91 8.76 16.30 -3.67
N TRP A 92 10.09 16.30 -3.54
CA TRP A 92 11.02 16.91 -4.50
C TRP A 92 11.55 15.95 -5.57
N GLY A 93 11.33 14.64 -5.40
CA GLY A 93 11.78 13.63 -6.36
C GLY A 93 10.92 13.59 -7.61
N ASP A 94 11.27 12.70 -8.53
CA ASP A 94 10.62 12.59 -9.84
C ASP A 94 9.70 11.36 -9.97
N GLY A 95 9.66 10.47 -8.97
CA GLY A 95 8.92 9.21 -9.11
C GLY A 95 9.78 7.95 -9.05
N GLU A 96 11.09 8.08 -8.89
CA GLU A 96 12.05 6.97 -9.07
C GLU A 96 11.77 5.83 -8.07
N TRP A 97 11.28 6.15 -6.87
CA TRP A 97 10.91 5.13 -5.88
C TRP A 97 9.76 4.23 -6.36
N MET A 98 8.81 4.79 -7.11
CA MET A 98 7.67 4.06 -7.66
C MET A 98 8.09 3.24 -8.87
N ASP A 99 8.93 3.82 -9.74
CA ASP A 99 9.49 3.12 -10.91
C ASP A 99 10.37 1.92 -10.49
N ALA A 100 11.06 2.03 -9.35
CA ALA A 100 11.84 0.93 -8.78
C ALA A 100 10.98 -0.13 -8.08
N TRP A 101 9.78 0.23 -7.64
CA TRP A 101 8.88 -0.65 -6.88
C TRP A 101 7.94 -1.47 -7.78
N GLU A 102 7.57 -1.00 -8.97
CA GLU A 102 6.66 -1.70 -9.90
C GLU A 102 7.26 -2.95 -10.59
#